data_AF-K0VPI0-F1
#
_entry.id   AF-K0VPI0-F1
#
_cell.length_a   1.000
_cell.length_b   1.000
_cell.length_c   1.000
_cell.angle_alpha   90.00
_cell.angle_beta   90.00
_cell.angle_gamma   90.00
#
_symmetry.space_group_name_H-M   'P 1'
#
loop_
_entity.id
_entity.type
_entity.pdbx_description
1 polymer ?
#
loop_
_entity_poly.entity_id
_entity_poly.type
_entity_poly.pdbx_seq_one_letter_code
_entity_poly.pdbx_strand_id
1 'polypeptide(L)' 'MAVDFRFIVIGRGMMGAAAARHLSSMADGIALIGPREPEERKAHHGVFASHYDEARITRTFDANLAWGTFAAR' A
#
# COMPACT_ATOMS: atom_id res chain seq x y z
N MET A 1 -21.90 -5.50 -16.39
CA MET A 1 -21.34 -6.86 -16.23
C MET A 1 -20.67 -6.90 -14.87
N ALA A 2 -21.01 -7.89 -14.03
CA ALA A 2 -20.28 -8.10 -12.79
C ALA A 2 -18.88 -8.64 -13.14
N VAL A 3 -17.85 -8.08 -12.49
CA VAL A 3 -16.47 -8.53 -12.66
C VAL A 3 -16.16 -9.42 -11.47
N ASP A 4 -15.83 -10.69 -11.71
CA ASP A 4 -15.45 -11.60 -10.65
C ASP A 4 -13.99 -11.38 -10.28
N PHE A 5 -13.74 -11.11 -8.99
CA PHE A 5 -12.39 -10.99 -8.45
C PHE A 5 -12.03 -12.26 -7.68
N ARG A 6 -10.88 -12.84 -8.01
CA ARG A 6 -10.32 -13.98 -7.25
C ARG A 6 -9.64 -13.52 -5.98
N PHE A 7 -9.02 -12.34 -6.01
CA PHE A 7 -8.33 -11.76 -4.87
C PHE A 7 -8.69 -10.28 -4.72
N ILE A 8 -8.97 -9.87 -3.49
CA ILE A 8 -9.22 -8.48 -3.14
C ILE A 8 -8.24 -8.10 -2.04
N VAL A 9 -7.36 -7.13 -2.34
CA VAL A 9 -6.42 -6.58 -1.38
C VAL A 9 -7.01 -5.29 -0.82
N ILE A 10 -7.23 -5.24 0.50
CA ILE A 10 -7.74 -4.05 1.20
C ILE A 10 -6.58 -3.33 1.87
N GLY A 11 -6.37 -2.07 1.49
CA GLY A 11 -5.27 -1.22 1.93
C GLY A 11 -4.25 -0.98 0.82
N ARG A 12 -4.13 0.26 0.37
CA ARG A 12 -3.27 0.65 -0.77
C ARG A 12 -1.92 1.25 -0.38
N GLY A 13 -1.40 0.90 0.80
CA GLY A 13 -0.07 1.32 1.25
C GLY A 13 1.04 0.38 0.81
N MET A 14 2.24 0.54 1.38
CA MET A 14 3.44 -0.24 1.06
C MET A 14 3.16 -1.74 0.86
N MET A 15 2.54 -2.37 1.86
CA MET A 15 2.32 -3.83 1.85
C MET A 15 1.26 -4.24 0.84
N GLY A 16 0.11 -3.57 0.83
CA GLY A 16 -0.99 -3.95 -0.06
C GLY A 16 -0.72 -3.64 -1.53
N ALA A 17 -0.02 -2.54 -1.82
CA ALA A 17 0.44 -2.23 -3.17
C ALA A 17 1.48 -3.25 -3.66
N ALA A 18 2.45 -3.64 -2.81
CA ALA A 18 3.41 -4.69 -3.14
C ALA A 18 2.72 -6.05 -3.36
N ALA A 19 1.83 -6.44 -2.44
CA ALA A 19 1.06 -7.68 -2.56
C ALA A 19 0.24 -7.72 -3.85
N ALA A 20 -0.51 -6.66 -4.16
CA ALA A 20 -1.31 -6.57 -5.39
C ALA A 20 -0.44 -6.61 -6.65
N ARG A 21 0.70 -5.92 -6.66
CA ARG A 21 1.67 -5.95 -7.78
C ARG A 21 2.23 -7.35 -8.01
N HIS A 22 2.63 -8.05 -6.95
CA HIS A 22 3.15 -9.40 -7.09
C HIS A 22 2.05 -10.38 -7.50
N LEU A 23 0.86 -10.29 -6.90
CA LEU A 23 -0.29 -11.12 -7.26
C LEU A 23 -0.71 -10.91 -8.72
N SER A 24 -0.72 -9.67 -9.23
CA SER A 24 -1.08 -9.39 -10.62
C SER A 24 -0.09 -9.97 -11.63
N SER A 25 1.13 -10.34 -11.22
CA SER A 25 2.09 -11.03 -12.09
C SER A 25 1.88 -12.56 -12.14
N MET A 26 1.10 -13.11 -11.20
CA MET A 26 0.89 -14.55 -11.02
C MET A 26 -0.54 -14.98 -11.32
N ALA A 27 -1.47 -14.03 -11.39
CA ALA A 27 -2.89 -14.29 -11.32
C ALA A 27 -3.71 -13.16 -11.95
N ASP A 28 -4.82 -13.52 -12.61
CA ASP A 28 -5.87 -12.59 -13.05
C ASP A 28 -6.97 -12.40 -11.99
N GLY A 29 -7.75 -11.32 -12.15
CA GLY A 29 -8.90 -11.02 -11.29
C GLY A 29 -8.52 -10.46 -9.92
N ILE A 30 -7.55 -9.53 -9.87
CA ILE A 30 -7.08 -8.90 -8.63
C ILE A 30 -7.69 -7.51 -8.53
N ALA A 31 -8.34 -7.21 -7.40
CA ALA A 31 -8.71 -5.86 -7.02
C ALA A 31 -7.81 -5.34 -5.89
N LEU A 32 -7.44 -4.07 -5.96
CA LEU A 32 -6.77 -3.35 -4.88
C LEU A 32 -7.64 -2.16 -4.46
N ILE A 33 -8.08 -2.17 -3.21
CA ILE A 33 -9.00 -1.16 -2.66
C ILE A 33 -8.26 -0.34 -1.62
N GLY A 34 -8.25 0.97 -1.78
CA GLY A 34 -7.77 1.91 -0.78
C GLY A 34 -7.63 3.32 -1.33
N PRO A 35 -7.44 4.30 -0.44
CA PRO A 35 -7.29 5.70 -0.82
C PRO A 35 -6.09 5.88 -1.76
N ARG A 36 -6.21 6.85 -2.66
CA ARG A 36 -5.13 7.23 -3.56
C ARG A 36 -4.15 8.16 -2.86
N GLU A 37 -2.86 8.00 -3.15
CA GLU A 37 -1.86 8.98 -2.71
C GLU A 37 -2.24 10.37 -3.23
N PRO A 38 -2.10 11.43 -2.41
CA PRO A 38 -2.43 12.77 -2.85
C PRO A 38 -1.51 13.16 -3.99
N GLU A 39 -2.08 13.68 -5.07
CA GLU A 39 -1.29 14.15 -6.21
C GLU A 39 -0.41 15.34 -5.81
N GLU A 40 -0.93 16.19 -4.92
CA GLU A 40 -0.22 17.31 -4.33
C GLU A 40 -0.14 17.16 -2.80
N ARG A 41 1.00 16.67 -2.30
CA ARG A 41 1.23 16.47 -0.85
C ARG A 41 1.03 17.76 -0.03
N LYS A 42 1.42 18.92 -0.57
CA LYS A 42 1.34 20.21 0.15
C LYS A 42 -0.09 20.74 0.29
N ALA A 43 -0.96 20.41 -0.65
CA ALA A 43 -2.36 20.87 -0.68
C ALA A 43 -3.33 19.81 -0.13
N HIS A 44 -2.82 18.67 0.33
CA HIS A 44 -3.65 17.59 0.85
C HIS A 44 -4.14 17.91 2.27
N HIS A 45 -5.44 18.14 2.39
CA HIS A 45 -6.11 18.41 3.67
C HIS A 45 -6.70 17.15 4.34
N GLY A 46 -6.57 15.99 3.71
CA GLY A 46 -7.01 14.72 4.29
C GLY A 46 -6.05 14.21 5.37
N VAL A 47 -6.51 13.25 6.16
CA VAL A 47 -5.67 12.60 7.17
C VAL A 47 -4.52 11.88 6.48
N PHE A 48 -3.29 12.31 6.71
CA PHE A 48 -2.10 11.53 6.35
C PHE A 48 -2.06 10.29 7.23
N ALA A 49 -2.37 9.13 6.63
CA ALA A 49 -2.40 7.85 7.33
C ALA A 49 -1.27 6.95 6.83
N SER A 50 -1.03 5.87 7.56
CA SER A 50 0.11 4.95 7.37
C SER A 50 0.15 4.20 6.04
N HIS A 51 -0.87 4.38 5.20
CA HIS A 51 -0.91 3.89 3.84
C HIS A 51 -0.28 4.84 2.82
N TYR A 52 -0.08 6.12 3.14
CA TYR A 52 0.81 6.96 2.34
C TYR A 52 2.25 6.53 2.63
N ASP A 53 3.09 6.51 1.59
CA ASP A 53 4.46 6.02 1.66
C ASP A 53 5.29 6.65 2.81
N GLU A 54 4.86 7.79 3.34
CA GLU A 54 5.46 8.53 4.45
C GLU A 54 5.55 7.74 5.78
N ALA A 55 4.72 6.71 6.01
CA ALA A 55 4.93 5.80 7.14
C ALA A 55 6.16 4.88 6.99
N ARG A 56 6.88 4.90 5.84
CA ARG A 56 8.22 4.32 5.74
C ARG A 56 9.20 4.91 6.74
N ILE A 57 9.09 6.21 7.03
CA ILE A 57 10.04 6.88 7.91
C ILE A 57 9.91 6.36 9.35
N THR A 58 8.69 6.27 9.87
CA THR A 58 8.46 5.73 11.23
C THR A 58 8.71 4.22 11.30
N ARG A 59 8.38 3.48 10.25
CA ARG A 59 8.69 2.04 10.17
C ARG A 59 10.18 1.74 10.03
N THR A 60 11.00 2.65 9.50
CA THR A 60 12.47 2.44 9.46
C THR A 60 13.06 2.33 10.88
N PHE A 61 12.41 2.97 11.87
CA PHE A 61 12.75 2.87 13.30
C PHE A 61 11.94 1.81 14.05
N ASP A 62 11.30 0.86 13.35
CA ASP A 62 10.56 -0.23 13.99
C ASP A 62 11.50 -1.07 14.86
N ALA A 63 11.06 -1.41 16.08
CA ALA A 63 11.82 -2.26 17.00
C ALA A 63 12.06 -3.66 16.42
N ASN A 64 11.21 -4.09 15.49
CA ASN A 64 11.40 -5.29 14.70
C ASN A 64 12.27 -4.98 13.47
N LEU A 65 13.49 -5.51 13.48
CA LEU A 65 14.51 -5.28 12.46
C LEU A 65 14.06 -5.63 11.03
N ALA A 66 13.23 -6.67 10.87
CA ALA A 66 12.72 -7.07 9.56
C ALA A 66 11.79 -5.98 9.02
N TRP A 67 10.89 -5.46 9.85
CA TRP A 67 9.98 -4.38 9.49
C TRP A 67 10.70 -3.05 9.24
N GLY A 68 11.75 -2.76 10.01
CA GLY A 68 12.69 -1.66 9.76
C GLY A 68 13.31 -1.71 8.37
N THR A 69 13.88 -2.86 8.03
CA THR A 69 14.60 -3.06 6.77
C THR A 69 13.68 -2.97 5.55
N PHE A 70 12.45 -3.50 5.63
CA PHE A 70 11.51 -3.43 4.51
C PHE A 70 11.02 -2.00 4.23
N ALA A 71 10.95 -1.15 5.26
CA ALA A 71 10.52 0.22 5.12
C ALA A 71 11.62 1.17 4.59
N ALA A 72 12.88 0.80 4.74
CA ALA A 72 14.03 1.58 4.28
C ALA A 72 14.38 1.38 2.78
N ARG A 73 13.75 0.41 2.11
CA ARG A 73 13.91 0.10 0.68
C ARG A 73 12.77 0.68 -0.13
#